data_AF-A0A429G331-F1
#
_entry.id   AF-A0A429G331-F1
#
_cell.length_a   1.000
_cell.length_b   1.000
_cell.length_c   1.000
_cell.angle_alpha   90.00
_cell.angle_beta   90.00
_cell.angle_gamma   90.00
#
_symmetry.space_group_name_H-M   'P 1'
#
loop_
_entity.id
_entity.type
_entity.pdbx_description
1 polymer ?
#
loop_
_entity_poly.entity_id
_entity_poly.type
_entity_poly.pdbx_seq_one_letter_code
_entity_poly.pdbx_strand_id
1 'polypeptide(L)'
;MNDDELMAGVRDAFTVLDPVPGDVLAAGRAALAWRLPGATLAALARDGAAGAARGTRGGPVRALTFACPDATVEVEVAEAGRFRELTGRIVPAAAASVAVRHRDLPPDPAGAPVEPGGLFCLPDVPAGPVSLLFRLDGGASVVTSWAHV
;
A
#
# COMPACT_ATOMS: atom_id res chain seq x y z
N MET A 1 -19.02 29.00 -8.29
CA MET A 1 -18.19 28.63 -9.44
C MET A 1 -16.88 29.36 -9.37
N ASN A 2 -15.92 28.77 -8.65
CA ASN A 2 -14.52 29.16 -8.69
C ASN A 2 -13.83 28.47 -9.88
N ASP A 3 -12.64 28.96 -10.26
CA ASP A 3 -11.80 28.40 -11.32
C ASP A 3 -11.50 26.91 -11.07
N ASP A 4 -11.26 26.50 -9.82
CA ASP A 4 -11.08 25.09 -9.46
C ASP A 4 -12.32 24.23 -9.78
N GLU A 5 -13.52 24.76 -9.52
CA GLU A 5 -14.78 24.06 -9.80
C GLU A 5 -15.00 23.93 -11.32
N LEU A 6 -14.64 24.96 -12.09
CA LEU A 6 -14.69 24.93 -13.55
C LEU A 6 -13.68 23.92 -14.11
N MET A 7 -12.43 23.93 -13.63
CA MET A 7 -11.37 23.02 -14.07
C MET A 7 -11.63 21.57 -13.67
N ALA A 8 -12.34 21.32 -12.57
CA ALA A 8 -12.84 20.00 -12.22
C ALA A 8 -13.91 19.54 -13.22
N GLY A 9 -14.90 20.39 -13.53
CA GLY A 9 -15.96 20.08 -14.50
C GLY A 9 -15.44 19.81 -15.92
N VAL A 10 -14.41 20.55 -16.36
CA VAL A 10 -13.74 20.27 -17.65
C VAL A 10 -13.06 18.90 -17.62
N ARG A 11 -12.32 18.57 -16.55
CA ARG A 11 -11.69 17.26 -16.39
C ARG A 11 -12.71 16.13 -16.48
N ASP A 12 -13.82 16.26 -15.76
CA ASP A 12 -14.90 15.28 -15.77
C ASP A 12 -15.51 15.11 -17.17
N ALA A 13 -15.73 16.21 -17.89
CA ALA A 13 -16.24 16.15 -19.27
C ALA A 13 -15.32 15.35 -20.21
N PHE A 14 -13.99 15.51 -20.08
CA PHE A 14 -13.03 14.73 -20.86
C PHE A 14 -13.03 13.24 -20.50
N THR A 15 -13.35 12.86 -19.26
CA THR A 15 -13.48 11.42 -18.93
C THR A 15 -14.61 10.73 -19.70
N VAL A 16 -15.61 11.48 -20.18
CA VAL A 16 -16.75 10.99 -20.97
C VAL A 16 -16.50 11.15 -22.46
N LEU A 17 -15.98 12.30 -22.90
CA LEU A 17 -15.81 12.63 -24.32
C LEU A 17 -14.58 11.96 -24.95
N ASP A 18 -13.51 11.79 -24.17
CA ASP A 18 -12.25 11.19 -24.62
C ASP A 18 -11.68 10.27 -23.53
N PRO A 19 -12.35 9.15 -23.24
CA PRO A 19 -11.87 8.20 -22.25
C PRO A 19 -10.57 7.57 -22.74
N VAL A 20 -9.67 7.24 -21.80
CA VAL A 20 -8.45 6.49 -22.14
C VAL A 20 -8.85 5.19 -22.86
N PRO A 21 -8.36 4.94 -24.09
CA PRO A 21 -8.67 3.73 -24.83
C PRO A 21 -8.38 2.48 -24.00
N GLY A 22 -9.30 1.50 -24.07
CA GLY A 22 -9.24 0.31 -23.21
C GLY A 22 -7.99 -0.54 -23.44
N ASP A 23 -7.46 -0.55 -24.66
CA ASP A 23 -6.22 -1.19 -25.06
C ASP A 23 -4.98 -0.52 -24.44
N VAL A 24 -4.95 0.82 -24.35
CA VAL A 24 -3.90 1.57 -23.66
C VAL A 24 -3.91 1.24 -22.16
N LEU A 25 -5.09 1.22 -21.53
CA LEU A 25 -5.22 0.79 -20.13
C LEU A 25 -4.79 -0.66 -19.92
N ALA A 26 -5.17 -1.57 -20.82
CA ALA A 26 -4.78 -2.97 -20.77
C ALA A 26 -3.26 -3.14 -20.92
N ALA A 27 -2.63 -2.43 -21.86
CA ALA A 27 -1.19 -2.43 -22.06
C ALA A 27 -0.44 -1.89 -20.83
N GLY A 28 -0.92 -0.80 -20.23
CA GLY A 28 -0.36 -0.25 -19.00
C GLY A 28 -0.45 -1.23 -17.82
N ARG A 29 -1.60 -1.88 -17.64
CA ARG A 29 -1.79 -2.92 -16.62
C ARG A 29 -0.88 -4.12 -16.86
N ALA A 30 -0.76 -4.58 -18.10
CA ALA A 30 0.13 -5.68 -18.46
C ALA A 30 1.60 -5.33 -18.16
N ALA A 31 2.06 -4.14 -18.55
CA ALA A 31 3.42 -3.67 -18.26
C ALA A 31 3.71 -3.58 -16.75
N LEU A 32 2.72 -3.16 -15.95
CA LEU A 32 2.84 -3.14 -14.48
C LEU A 32 2.85 -4.55 -13.87
N ALA A 33 2.07 -5.49 -14.41
CA ALA A 33 2.06 -6.88 -13.95
C ALA A 33 3.43 -7.55 -14.12
N TRP A 34 4.17 -7.21 -15.19
CA TRP A 34 5.54 -7.68 -15.40
C TRP A 34 6.55 -7.19 -14.37
N ARG A 35 6.26 -6.13 -13.61
CA ARG A 35 7.18 -5.66 -12.55
C ARG A 35 7.22 -6.57 -11.33
N LEU A 36 6.15 -7.32 -11.07
CA LEU A 36 6.02 -8.22 -9.92
C LEU A 36 5.37 -9.55 -10.36
N PRO A 37 6.05 -10.33 -11.22
CA PRO A 37 5.49 -11.57 -11.74
C PRO A 37 5.24 -12.55 -10.59
N GLY A 38 4.03 -13.11 -10.54
CA GLY A 38 3.65 -14.10 -9.53
C GLY A 38 3.34 -13.54 -8.14
N ALA A 39 3.37 -12.22 -7.93
CA ALA A 39 2.95 -11.63 -6.66
C ALA A 39 1.42 -11.61 -6.55
N THR A 40 0.89 -12.17 -5.46
CA THR A 40 -0.54 -12.15 -5.15
C THR A 40 -0.92 -10.77 -4.61
N LEU A 41 -1.90 -10.12 -5.26
CA LEU A 41 -2.41 -8.81 -4.83
C LEU A 41 -3.34 -8.95 -3.61
N ALA A 42 -2.95 -8.34 -2.49
CA ALA A 42 -3.79 -8.10 -1.34
C ALA A 42 -4.49 -6.75 -1.47
N ALA A 43 -5.80 -6.76 -1.72
CA ALA A 43 -6.59 -5.54 -1.90
C ALA A 43 -6.97 -4.93 -0.54
N LEU A 44 -7.03 -3.59 -0.47
CA LEU A 44 -7.48 -2.87 0.72
C LEU A 44 -8.94 -3.26 1.03
N ALA A 45 -9.13 -3.97 2.15
CA ALA A 45 -10.41 -4.48 2.61
C ALA A 45 -11.02 -3.60 3.71
N ARG A 46 -10.19 -2.94 4.53
CA ARG A 46 -10.65 -2.03 5.58
C ARG A 46 -9.67 -0.88 5.76
N ASP A 47 -10.22 0.32 5.93
CA ASP A 47 -9.53 1.55 6.28
C ASP A 47 -10.30 2.22 7.42
N GLY A 48 -9.66 2.45 8.56
CA GLY A 48 -10.30 3.09 9.69
C GLY A 48 -9.33 3.50 10.78
N ALA A 49 -9.84 4.06 11.87
CA ALA A 49 -9.02 4.34 13.04
C ALA A 49 -8.66 3.03 13.77
N ALA A 50 -7.41 2.90 14.21
CA ALA A 50 -7.10 1.98 15.28
C ALA A 50 -7.67 2.58 16.57
N GLY A 51 -8.41 1.79 17.36
CA GLY A 51 -8.85 2.25 18.67
C GLY A 51 -7.62 2.66 19.49
N ALA A 52 -7.70 3.77 20.24
CA ALA A 52 -6.62 4.14 21.15
C ALA A 52 -6.35 2.96 22.09
N ALA A 53 -5.20 2.30 21.94
CA ALA A 53 -4.77 1.31 22.90
C ALA A 53 -4.66 2.03 24.24
N ARG A 54 -5.54 1.70 25.19
CA ARG A 54 -5.56 2.31 26.54
C ARG A 54 -4.14 2.20 27.13
N GLY A 55 -3.42 3.32 27.17
CA GLY A 55 -2.13 3.42 27.86
C GLY A 55 -0.91 3.75 27.01
N THR A 56 -1.00 3.83 25.67
CA THR A 56 0.13 4.31 24.86
C THR A 56 0.04 5.83 24.65
N ARG A 57 1.15 6.55 24.86
CA ARG A 57 1.27 7.98 24.57
C ARG A 57 1.51 8.18 23.06
N GLY A 58 0.63 7.61 22.23
CA GLY A 58 0.66 7.70 20.77
C GLY A 58 -0.45 8.61 20.25
N GLY A 59 -0.19 9.33 19.17
CA GLY A 59 -1.21 10.09 18.44
C GLY A 59 -2.27 9.18 17.79
N PRO A 60 -3.18 9.73 16.97
CA PRO A 60 -4.14 8.92 16.23
C PRO A 60 -3.39 7.91 15.33
N VAL A 61 -3.70 6.63 15.49
CA VAL A 61 -3.15 5.55 14.65
C VAL A 61 -4.24 5.13 13.65
N ARG A 62 -3.92 5.12 12.36
CA ARG A 62 -4.82 4.64 11.32
C ARG A 62 -4.54 3.17 11.02
N ALA A 63 -5.57 2.34 10.99
CA ALA A 63 -5.47 0.91 10.73
C ALA A 63 -5.94 0.59 9.31
N LEU A 64 -5.08 -0.10 8.55
CA LEU A 64 -5.37 -0.63 7.24
C LEU A 64 -5.35 -2.16 7.29
N THR A 65 -6.30 -2.79 6.60
CA THR A 65 -6.31 -4.24 6.42
C THR A 65 -6.41 -4.55 4.94
N PHE A 66 -5.43 -5.29 4.43
CA PHE A 66 -5.39 -5.78 3.06
C PHE A 66 -5.58 -7.29 3.04
N ALA A 67 -6.30 -7.81 2.06
CA ALA A 67 -6.60 -9.24 1.99
C ALA A 67 -6.43 -9.78 0.57
N CYS A 68 -5.87 -10.98 0.48
CA CYS A 68 -5.92 -11.88 -0.67
C CYS A 68 -6.37 -13.27 -0.20
N PRO A 69 -6.61 -14.24 -1.11
CA PRO A 69 -7.09 -15.57 -0.71
C PRO A 69 -6.20 -16.27 0.33
N ASP A 70 -4.88 -16.06 0.26
CA ASP A 70 -3.91 -16.82 1.04
C ASP A 70 -3.31 -16.03 2.22
N ALA A 71 -3.52 -14.71 2.28
CA ALA A 71 -2.93 -13.86 3.30
C ALA A 71 -3.74 -12.60 3.59
N THR A 72 -3.62 -12.11 4.83
CA THR A 72 -4.08 -10.81 5.29
C THR A 72 -2.90 -10.01 5.81
N VAL A 73 -2.80 -8.74 5.43
CA VAL A 73 -1.80 -7.80 5.94
C VAL A 73 -2.52 -6.73 6.75
N GLU A 74 -2.22 -6.63 8.02
CA GLU A 74 -2.70 -5.59 8.92
C GLU A 74 -1.58 -4.57 9.13
N VAL A 75 -1.89 -3.29 8.94
CA VAL A 75 -0.94 -2.19 9.04
C VAL A 75 -1.51 -1.12 9.96
N GLU A 76 -0.72 -0.70 10.92
CA GLU A 76 -0.93 0.49 11.73
C GLU A 76 -0.01 1.60 11.20
N VAL A 77 -0.61 2.76 10.95
CA VAL A 77 0.06 3.94 10.41
C VAL A 77 0.10 4.98 11.53
N ALA A 78 1.31 5.29 11.99
CA ALA A 78 1.56 6.39 12.90
C ALA A 78 2.13 7.59 12.14
N GLU A 79 1.54 8.76 12.35
CA GLU A 79 1.99 10.00 11.71
C GLU A 79 3.30 10.52 12.33
N ALA A 80 4.34 10.73 11.51
CA ALA A 80 5.63 11.27 11.89
C ALA A 80 6.07 12.40 10.93
N GLY A 81 5.27 13.47 10.85
CA GLY A 81 5.59 14.63 10.01
C GLY A 81 5.62 14.31 8.52
N ARG A 82 6.80 14.33 7.88
CA ARG A 82 6.96 13.97 6.45
C ARG A 82 7.07 12.46 6.21
N PHE A 83 7.32 11.70 7.26
CA PHE A 83 7.42 10.25 7.23
C PHE A 83 6.28 9.62 8.02
N ARG A 84 6.13 8.31 7.87
CA ARG A 84 5.19 7.45 8.58
C ARG A 84 5.96 6.29 9.16
N GLU A 85 5.63 5.97 10.39
CA GLU A 85 6.01 4.68 10.97
C GLU A 85 4.88 3.70 10.63
N LEU A 86 5.21 2.66 9.87
CA LEU A 86 4.30 1.57 9.58
C LEU A 86 4.71 0.36 10.41
N THR A 87 3.84 -0.04 11.32
CA THR A 87 3.94 -1.32 12.03
C THR A 87 2.83 -2.23 11.56
N GLY A 88 3.00 -3.54 11.71
CA GLY A 88 1.94 -4.43 11.27
C GLY A 88 2.30 -5.89 11.35
N ARG A 89 1.41 -6.71 10.78
CA ARG A 89 1.63 -8.13 10.64
C ARG A 89 1.05 -8.71 9.36
N ILE A 90 1.67 -9.79 8.88
CA ILE A 90 1.11 -10.68 7.86
C ILE A 90 0.54 -11.94 8.54
N VAL A 91 -0.62 -12.40 8.08
CA VAL A 91 -1.35 -13.58 8.57
C VAL A 91 -1.72 -14.46 7.37
N PRO A 92 -1.45 -15.78 7.37
CA PRO A 92 -0.74 -16.54 8.40
C PRO A 92 0.68 -16.02 8.64
N ALA A 93 1.19 -16.22 9.86
CA ALA A 93 2.55 -15.81 10.21
C ALA A 93 3.57 -16.53 9.32
N ALA A 94 4.45 -15.77 8.70
CA ALA A 94 5.48 -16.28 7.82
C ALA A 94 6.74 -15.40 7.94
N ALA A 95 7.90 -16.05 8.01
CA ALA A 95 9.17 -15.36 7.81
C ALA A 95 9.24 -14.83 6.37
N ALA A 96 9.62 -13.56 6.26
CA ALA A 96 9.60 -12.83 5.00
C ALA A 96 10.52 -11.61 5.06
N SER A 97 10.70 -10.97 3.90
CA SER A 97 11.16 -9.58 3.84
C SER A 97 10.04 -8.68 3.31
N VAL A 98 9.89 -7.48 3.86
CA VAL A 98 8.93 -6.47 3.42
C VAL A 98 9.66 -5.28 2.82
N ALA A 99 9.32 -4.92 1.59
CA ALA A 99 9.85 -3.75 0.89
C ALA A 99 8.75 -2.71 0.65
N VAL A 100 9.07 -1.44 0.85
CA VAL A 100 8.17 -0.31 0.61
C VAL A 100 8.25 0.11 -0.84
N ARG A 101 7.12 0.10 -1.53
CA ARG A 101 6.99 0.65 -2.88
C ARG A 101 6.43 2.05 -2.75
N HIS A 102 7.23 3.03 -3.15
CA HIS A 102 6.89 4.44 -3.15
C HIS A 102 7.58 5.15 -4.33
N ARG A 103 6.99 6.22 -4.85
CA ARG A 103 7.55 6.94 -6.01
C ARG A 103 8.93 7.57 -5.76
N ASP A 104 9.19 7.92 -4.51
CA ASP A 104 10.44 8.59 -4.09
C ASP A 104 11.50 7.57 -3.64
N LEU A 105 11.23 6.26 -3.79
CA LEU A 105 12.15 5.17 -3.50
C LEU A 105 12.57 4.47 -4.80
N PRO A 106 13.75 3.81 -4.81
CA PRO A 106 14.15 2.98 -5.94
C PRO A 106 13.11 1.87 -6.21
N PRO A 107 13.02 1.36 -7.46
CA PRO A 107 11.99 0.41 -7.85
C PRO A 107 12.05 -0.93 -7.12
N ASP A 108 13.21 -1.33 -6.60
CA ASP A 108 13.40 -2.51 -5.75
C ASP A 108 14.26 -2.12 -4.53
N PRO A 109 13.64 -1.55 -3.49
CA PRO A 109 14.35 -1.22 -2.27
C PRO A 109 14.69 -2.48 -1.48
N ALA A 110 15.77 -2.42 -0.70
CA ALA A 110 16.11 -3.46 0.25
C ALA A 110 14.92 -3.68 1.21
N GLY A 111 14.59 -4.96 1.46
CA GLY A 111 13.50 -5.32 2.36
C GLY A 111 13.94 -5.25 3.82
N ALA A 112 13.04 -4.82 4.70
CA ALA A 112 13.16 -5.01 6.14
C ALA A 112 12.73 -6.45 6.50
N PRO A 113 13.32 -7.05 7.55
CA PRO A 113 12.91 -8.39 7.99
C PRO A 113 11.49 -8.36 8.57
N VAL A 114 10.73 -9.40 8.26
CA VAL A 114 9.49 -9.76 8.96
C VAL A 114 9.84 -10.87 9.95
N GLU A 115 9.53 -10.66 11.21
CA GLU A 115 9.81 -11.63 12.27
C GLU A 115 9.06 -12.95 12.01
N PRO A 116 9.51 -14.10 12.57
CA PRO A 116 8.83 -15.38 12.39
C PRO A 116 7.35 -15.38 12.79
N GLY A 117 6.94 -14.49 13.70
CA GLY A 117 5.53 -14.27 14.09
C GLY A 117 4.71 -13.46 13.08
N GLY A 118 5.29 -13.08 11.93
CA GLY A 118 4.66 -12.27 10.89
C GLY A 118 4.70 -10.76 11.15
N LEU A 119 5.37 -10.30 12.21
CA LEU A 119 5.44 -8.89 12.61
C LEU A 119 6.50 -8.12 11.82
N PHE A 120 6.24 -6.85 11.52
CA PHE A 120 7.21 -5.96 10.88
C PHE A 120 7.11 -4.52 11.39
N CYS A 121 8.21 -3.78 11.23
CA CYS A 121 8.29 -2.34 11.52
C CYS A 121 9.09 -1.62 10.43
N LEU A 122 8.56 -0.49 9.96
CA LEU A 122 9.11 0.36 8.92
C LEU A 122 9.04 1.82 9.40
N PRO A 123 10.10 2.35 10.03
CA PRO A 123 10.03 3.64 10.74
C PRO A 123 10.01 4.88 9.82
N ASP A 124 10.59 4.79 8.63
CA ASP A 124 10.89 5.95 7.77
C ASP A 124 10.19 5.84 6.39
N VAL A 125 8.88 5.62 6.38
CA VAL A 125 8.11 5.52 5.13
C VAL A 125 7.70 6.91 4.64
N PRO A 126 8.03 7.32 3.39
CA PRO A 126 7.57 8.60 2.85
C PRO A 126 6.03 8.67 2.82
N ALA A 127 5.47 9.81 3.19
CA ALA A 127 4.02 10.04 3.12
C ALA A 127 3.50 10.04 1.67
N GLY A 128 2.29 9.52 1.45
CA GLY A 128 1.68 9.42 0.13
C GLY A 128 1.26 8.00 -0.26
N PRO A 129 1.03 7.73 -1.56
CA PRO A 129 0.67 6.40 -2.04
C PRO A 129 1.80 5.39 -1.81
N VAL A 130 1.53 4.40 -0.95
CA VAL A 130 2.47 3.32 -0.59
C VAL A 130 1.83 1.97 -0.89
N SER A 131 2.67 1.01 -1.29
CA SER A 131 2.35 -0.41 -1.44
C SER A 131 3.45 -1.23 -0.77
N LEU A 132 3.10 -2.28 -0.02
CA LEU A 132 4.05 -3.16 0.63
C LEU A 132 4.23 -4.43 -0.19
N LEU A 133 5.47 -4.82 -0.46
CA LEU A 133 5.83 -6.08 -1.11
C LEU A 133 6.46 -7.01 -0.09
N PHE A 134 5.76 -8.10 0.23
CA PHE A 134 6.27 -9.20 1.04
C PHE A 134 6.85 -10.26 0.13
N ARG A 135 8.11 -10.63 0.35
CA ARG A 135 8.76 -11.79 -0.25
C ARG A 135 8.89 -12.86 0.83
N LEU A 136 8.08 -13.90 0.74
CA LEU A 136 8.03 -14.99 1.70
C LEU A 136 9.19 -15.96 1.44
N ASP A 137 9.72 -16.59 2.48
CA ASP A 137 10.85 -17.53 2.35
C ASP A 137 10.53 -18.75 1.46
N GLY A 138 9.25 -19.10 1.31
CA GLY A 138 8.76 -20.12 0.38
C GLY A 138 8.77 -19.72 -1.10
N GLY A 139 9.27 -18.53 -1.45
CA GLY A 139 9.36 -18.02 -2.83
C GLY A 139 8.09 -17.32 -3.34
N ALA A 140 6.97 -17.46 -2.62
CA ALA A 140 5.75 -16.71 -2.90
C ALA A 140 5.91 -15.23 -2.53
N SER A 141 5.18 -14.35 -3.22
CA SER A 141 5.16 -12.92 -2.91
C SER A 141 3.73 -12.40 -2.74
N VAL A 142 3.53 -11.50 -1.78
CA VAL A 142 2.26 -10.79 -1.56
C VAL A 142 2.52 -9.30 -1.72
N VAL A 143 1.70 -8.61 -2.51
CA VAL A 143 1.80 -7.16 -2.70
C VAL A 143 0.49 -6.50 -2.31
N THR A 144 0.52 -5.44 -1.51
CA THR A 144 -0.70 -4.70 -1.18
C THR A 144 -1.11 -3.78 -2.33
N SER A 145 -2.41 -3.53 -2.48
CA SER A 145 -2.88 -2.39 -3.27
C SER A 145 -2.31 -1.09 -2.70
N TRP A 146 -2.21 -0.07 -3.55
CA TRP A 146 -1.74 1.25 -3.13
C TRP A 146 -2.74 1.89 -2.18
N ALA A 147 -2.25 2.43 -1.06
CA ALA A 147 -3.02 3.23 -0.11
C ALA A 147 -2.21 4.47 0.27
N HIS A 148 -2.89 5.58 0.53
CA HIS A 148 -2.22 6.73 1.14
C HIS A 148 -1.87 6.39 2.59
N VAL A 149 -0.66 6.73 3.01
CA VAL A 149 -0.23 6.69 4.41
C VAL A 149 0.28 8.05 4.86
#